data_AF-A0A8S1R0W8-F1
#
_entry.id   AF-A0A8S1R0W8-F1
#
_cell.length_a   1.000
_cell.length_b   1.000
_cell.length_c   1.000
_cell.angle_alpha   90.00
_cell.angle_beta   90.00
_cell.angle_gamma   90.00
#
_symmetry.space_group_name_H-M   'P 1'
#
loop_
_entity.id
_entity.type
_entity.pdbx_description
1 polymer ?
#
loop_
_entity_poly.entity_id
_entity_poly.type
_entity_poly.pdbx_seq_one_letter_code
_entity_poly.pdbx_strand_id
1 'polypeptide(L)'
;MDWTGLLAWSIDQKKGEKFDTSIKPMDEETKKWLCEALQSYSVDEFQMIKDLLDKIAKPEQEDEEQQRLEWFEQLMELLDALDRANDFCKIGGLSLMFNYFQTSKFDSIKLQILKIIQNCNQNNAFVQEFCGQNNYLQLLLQIEKIQNLKLKEQLVSALSSMIRGECLKNKRKFIDMNGLNILLNHLDSNRCIEKIANLFRDLLYYDDQLHKTYHDLSKFSNTAGQSIKQQDKKNYNLTTDINDELLKSNELPENKKYKGIIKKILIDLKFLNYANKFIFDTSIKTSDLRIQFLQCSVILLKFQDDEEFKKIIKIHFENLIKEQDKDEGEINLCKQIL
;
A
#
# COMPACT_ATOMS: atom_id res chain seq x y z
N MET A 1 17.15 -3.03 17.75
CA MET A 1 18.48 -2.66 18.27
C MET A 1 18.70 -3.43 19.54
N ASP A 2 19.83 -4.13 19.65
CA ASP A 2 20.19 -4.91 20.83
C ASP A 2 20.78 -3.96 21.90
N TRP A 3 19.90 -3.35 22.69
CA TRP A 3 20.24 -2.36 23.72
C TRP A 3 21.24 -2.90 24.73
N THR A 4 21.19 -4.21 24.98
CA THR A 4 22.15 -4.92 25.84
C THR A 4 23.54 -4.98 25.22
N GLY A 5 23.65 -5.18 23.91
CA GLY A 5 24.91 -5.10 23.18
C GLY A 5 25.51 -3.69 23.17
N LEU A 6 24.68 -2.66 23.00
CA LEU A 6 25.12 -1.26 23.03
C LEU A 6 25.61 -0.85 24.43
N LEU A 7 24.89 -1.27 25.47
CA LEU A 7 25.26 -1.07 26.87
C LEU A 7 26.59 -1.77 27.19
N ALA A 8 26.74 -3.03 26.77
CA ALA A 8 27.98 -3.79 26.95
C ALA A 8 29.17 -3.11 26.25
N TRP A 9 28.97 -2.63 25.02
CA TRP A 9 29.99 -1.89 24.27
C TRP A 9 30.34 -0.54 24.92
N SER A 10 29.35 0.22 25.41
CA SER A 10 29.59 1.48 26.14
C SER A 10 30.32 1.28 27.47
N ILE A 11 30.08 0.16 28.16
CA ILE A 11 30.83 -0.24 29.37
C ILE A 11 32.27 -0.62 29.01
N ASP A 12 32.47 -1.34 27.89
CA ASP A 12 33.79 -1.79 27.44
C ASP A 12 34.70 -0.64 26.98
N GLN A 13 34.12 0.37 26.32
CA GLN A 13 34.82 1.58 25.85
C GLN A 13 35.24 2.54 26.99
N LYS A 14 34.69 2.39 28.20
CA LYS A 14 34.96 3.28 29.35
C LYS A 14 35.85 2.66 30.44
N LYS A 15 36.50 1.53 30.16
CA LYS A 15 37.36 0.78 31.10
C LYS A 15 38.61 1.52 31.64
N GLY A 16 38.84 2.78 31.25
CA GLY A 16 39.98 3.59 31.73
C GLY A 16 39.66 4.59 32.84
N GLU A 17 38.39 4.91 33.09
CA GLU A 17 37.98 5.78 34.21
C GLU A 17 37.35 4.91 35.30
N LYS A 18 37.74 5.14 36.56
CA LYS A 18 37.22 4.42 37.72
C LYS A 18 35.70 4.58 37.75
N PHE A 19 34.96 3.54 37.39
CA PHE A 19 33.55 3.46 37.73
C PHE A 19 33.47 3.50 39.26
N ASP A 20 32.82 4.54 39.79
CA ASP A 20 32.28 4.43 41.13
C ASP A 20 31.30 3.25 41.08
N THR A 21 31.63 2.16 41.76
CA THR A 21 30.89 0.87 41.73
C THR A 21 29.56 0.97 42.48
N SER A 22 29.10 2.18 42.72
CA SER A 22 27.87 2.58 43.38
C SER A 22 26.71 2.79 42.39
N ILE A 23 26.64 2.01 41.31
CA ILE A 23 25.39 1.89 40.53
C ILE A 23 24.39 1.15 41.42
N LYS A 24 23.78 1.90 42.34
CA LYS A 24 22.68 1.43 43.17
C LYS A 24 21.47 1.22 42.26
N PRO A 25 20.67 0.16 42.46
CA PRO A 25 19.35 0.11 41.86
C PRO A 25 18.63 1.40 42.21
N MET A 26 18.04 2.04 41.20
CA MET A 26 17.41 3.36 41.32
C MET A 26 16.43 3.36 42.49
N ASP A 27 16.51 4.37 43.36
CA ASP A 27 15.60 4.51 44.49
C ASP A 27 14.15 4.56 43.98
N GLU A 28 13.20 3.97 44.71
CA GLU A 28 11.80 3.85 44.28
C GLU A 28 11.18 5.22 44.03
N GLU A 29 11.57 6.23 44.82
CA GLU A 29 11.14 7.62 44.64
C GLU A 29 11.71 8.24 43.36
N THR A 30 12.97 7.97 43.04
CA THR A 30 13.61 8.47 41.80
C THR A 30 13.05 7.77 40.57
N LYS A 31 12.72 6.47 40.69
CA LYS A 31 12.00 5.70 39.67
C LYS A 31 10.61 6.23 39.42
N LYS A 32 9.87 6.51 40.48
CA LYS A 32 8.52 7.06 40.37
C LYS A 32 8.55 8.47 39.78
N TRP A 33 9.44 9.34 40.26
CA TRP A 33 9.65 10.67 39.68
C TRP A 33 10.05 10.61 38.20
N LEU A 34 10.98 9.72 37.81
CA LEU A 34 11.40 9.59 36.42
C LEU A 34 10.28 9.04 35.55
N CYS A 35 9.52 8.05 36.02
CA CYS A 35 8.35 7.53 35.32
C CYS A 35 7.26 8.61 35.18
N GLU A 36 7.00 9.40 36.22
CA GLU A 36 6.05 10.52 36.19
C GLU A 36 6.53 11.64 35.26
N ALA A 37 7.81 11.97 35.27
CA ALA A 37 8.41 12.96 34.37
C ALA A 37 8.36 12.50 32.90
N LEU A 38 8.70 11.23 32.63
CA LEU A 38 8.59 10.62 31.30
C LEU A 38 7.13 10.53 30.84
N GLN A 39 6.20 10.18 31.72
CA GLN A 39 4.77 10.15 31.43
C GLN A 39 4.19 11.55 31.20
N SER A 40 4.65 12.55 31.96
CA SER A 40 4.26 13.95 31.76
C SER A 40 4.79 14.53 30.44
N TYR A 41 5.87 13.94 29.91
CA TYR A 41 6.48 14.34 28.64
C TYR A 41 5.96 13.51 27.45
N SER A 42 5.47 12.29 27.68
CA SER A 42 4.80 11.49 26.67
C SER A 42 3.36 11.99 26.52
N VAL A 43 3.10 12.74 25.46
CA VAL A 43 1.74 13.07 25.04
C VAL A 43 1.00 11.75 24.76
N ASP A 44 -0.13 11.51 25.44
CA ASP A 44 -0.97 10.34 25.19
C ASP A 44 -1.77 10.54 23.89
N GLU A 45 -1.07 10.39 22.76
CA GLU A 45 -1.63 10.51 21.42
C GLU A 45 -2.81 9.55 21.21
N PHE A 46 -2.83 8.41 21.89
CA PHE A 46 -3.92 7.45 21.80
C PHE A 46 -5.20 7.97 22.46
N GLN A 47 -5.08 8.63 23.60
CA GLN A 47 -6.21 9.32 24.22
C GLN A 47 -6.71 10.47 23.33
N MET A 48 -5.81 11.22 22.69
CA MET A 48 -6.19 12.27 21.74
C MET A 48 -6.99 11.73 20.55
N ILE A 49 -6.58 10.57 19.99
CA ILE A 49 -7.32 9.90 18.91
C ILE A 49 -8.74 9.54 19.38
N LYS A 50 -8.89 9.00 20.59
CA LYS A 50 -10.22 8.67 21.14
C LYS A 50 -11.09 9.89 21.33
N ASP A 51 -10.53 10.95 21.93
CA ASP A 51 -11.26 12.19 22.16
C ASP A 51 -11.72 12.83 20.83
N LEU A 52 -10.88 12.74 19.78
CA LEU A 52 -11.25 13.18 18.43
C LEU A 52 -12.34 12.30 17.82
N LEU A 53 -12.27 10.97 17.98
CA LEU A 53 -13.31 10.05 17.52
C LEU A 53 -14.66 10.34 18.17
N ASP A 54 -14.69 10.62 19.47
CA ASP A 54 -15.92 10.98 20.20
C ASP A 54 -16.52 12.31 19.74
N LYS A 55 -15.68 13.26 19.34
CA LYS A 55 -16.13 14.51 18.72
C LYS A 55 -16.66 14.27 17.31
N ILE A 56 -15.92 13.52 16.49
CA ILE A 56 -16.28 13.24 15.10
C ILE A 56 -17.60 12.48 15.05
N ALA A 57 -17.80 11.46 15.91
CA ALA A 57 -18.98 10.60 15.95
C ALA A 57 -20.32 11.31 16.19
N LYS A 58 -20.29 12.58 16.63
CA LYS A 58 -21.50 13.41 16.75
C LYS A 58 -22.04 13.77 15.35
N PRO A 59 -23.36 13.87 15.18
CA PRO A 59 -23.97 14.18 13.88
C PRO A 59 -23.51 15.55 13.36
N GLU A 60 -23.31 15.63 12.04
CA GLU A 60 -22.91 16.88 11.37
C GLU A 60 -23.98 17.97 11.52
N GLN A 61 -23.57 19.15 11.99
CA GLN A 61 -24.39 20.37 11.97
C GLN A 61 -23.99 21.24 10.76
N GLU A 62 -24.91 22.10 10.30
CA GLU A 62 -24.72 22.85 9.03
C GLU A 62 -23.55 23.84 9.08
N ASP A 63 -23.20 24.38 10.26
CA ASP A 63 -22.15 25.39 10.43
C ASP A 63 -20.81 24.82 10.96
N GLU A 64 -20.67 23.50 11.08
CA GLU A 64 -19.49 22.86 11.70
C GLU A 64 -18.42 22.37 10.71
N GLU A 65 -18.56 22.65 9.41
CA GLU A 65 -17.67 22.09 8.37
C GLU A 65 -16.18 22.36 8.66
N GLN A 66 -15.83 23.63 8.91
CA GLN A 66 -14.44 24.03 9.17
C GLN A 66 -13.87 23.38 10.44
N GLN A 67 -14.64 23.38 11.53
CA GLN A 67 -14.21 22.77 12.78
C GLN A 67 -13.99 21.26 12.64
N ARG A 68 -14.83 20.59 11.86
CA ARG A 68 -14.66 19.15 11.58
C ARG A 68 -13.43 18.89 10.73
N LEU A 69 -13.16 19.73 9.74
CA LEU A 69 -11.93 19.63 8.95
C LEU A 69 -10.69 19.71 9.84
N GLU A 70 -10.65 20.64 10.79
CA GLU A 70 -9.55 20.73 11.77
C GLU A 70 -9.40 19.44 12.59
N TRP A 71 -10.50 18.83 13.03
CA TRP A 71 -10.42 17.54 13.74
C TRP A 71 -9.89 16.41 12.86
N PHE A 72 -10.27 16.36 11.59
CA PHE A 72 -9.75 15.35 10.66
C PHE A 72 -8.29 15.59 10.27
N GLU A 73 -7.84 16.85 10.21
CA GLU A 73 -6.43 17.19 10.00
C GLU A 73 -5.58 16.77 11.20
N GLN A 74 -6.01 17.10 12.43
CA GLN A 74 -5.36 16.62 13.66
C GLN A 74 -5.33 15.09 13.72
N LEU A 75 -6.43 14.44 13.36
CA LEU A 75 -6.49 12.98 13.32
C LEU A 75 -5.49 12.41 12.30
N MET A 76 -5.34 13.03 11.14
CA MET A 76 -4.37 12.59 10.12
C MET A 76 -2.92 12.67 10.64
N GLU A 77 -2.55 13.76 11.32
CA GLU A 77 -1.22 13.93 11.92
C GLU A 77 -0.92 12.85 12.97
N LEU A 78 -1.92 12.50 13.77
CA LEU A 78 -1.83 11.42 14.76
C LEU A 78 -1.79 10.03 14.13
N LEU A 79 -2.13 9.86 12.85
CA LEU A 79 -2.16 8.56 12.16
C LEU A 79 -0.96 8.34 11.23
N ASP A 80 0.03 9.23 11.23
CA ASP A 80 1.19 9.15 10.32
C ASP A 80 2.08 7.92 10.57
N ALA A 81 1.94 7.24 11.72
CA ALA A 81 2.70 6.02 12.03
C ALA A 81 1.85 4.75 11.81
N LEU A 82 2.46 3.70 11.23
CA LEU A 82 1.77 2.43 10.90
C LEU A 82 1.14 1.74 12.12
N ASP A 83 1.83 1.74 13.27
CA ASP A 83 1.30 1.12 14.49
C ASP A 83 0.02 1.83 14.96
N ARG A 84 -0.02 3.16 14.82
CA ARG A 84 -1.21 3.98 15.17
C ARG A 84 -2.37 3.70 14.22
N ALA A 85 -2.12 3.47 12.93
CA ALA A 85 -3.15 3.04 11.98
C ALA A 85 -3.79 1.68 12.36
N ASN A 86 -2.98 0.74 12.86
CA ASN A 86 -3.49 -0.56 13.33
C ASN A 86 -4.38 -0.39 14.56
N ASP A 87 -3.96 0.40 15.54
CA ASP A 87 -4.74 0.63 16.75
C ASP A 87 -6.01 1.43 16.45
N PHE A 88 -5.93 2.43 15.57
CA PHE A 88 -7.08 3.16 15.04
C PHE A 88 -8.11 2.23 14.37
N CYS A 89 -7.64 1.24 13.62
CA CYS A 89 -8.50 0.22 13.03
C CYS A 89 -9.15 -0.66 14.11
N LYS A 90 -8.40 -1.11 15.12
CA LYS A 90 -8.92 -1.96 16.21
C LYS A 90 -9.97 -1.27 17.08
N ILE A 91 -9.82 0.02 17.34
CA ILE A 91 -10.81 0.81 18.12
C ILE A 91 -12.05 1.20 17.29
N GLY A 92 -12.16 0.76 16.03
CA GLY A 92 -13.30 1.04 15.16
C GLY A 92 -13.27 2.41 14.46
N GLY A 93 -12.17 3.16 14.58
CA GLY A 93 -12.02 4.46 13.95
C GLY A 93 -12.13 4.38 12.43
N LEU A 94 -11.57 3.34 11.81
CA LEU A 94 -11.65 3.18 10.36
C LEU A 94 -13.08 2.88 9.88
N SER A 95 -13.86 2.08 10.62
CA SER A 95 -15.28 1.86 10.31
C SER A 95 -16.08 3.15 10.42
N LEU A 96 -15.77 3.99 11.42
CA LEU A 96 -16.36 5.33 11.53
C LEU A 96 -16.07 6.16 10.28
N MET A 97 -14.82 6.16 9.79
CA MET A 97 -14.44 6.89 8.57
C MET A 97 -15.25 6.44 7.35
N PHE A 98 -15.41 5.13 7.13
CA PHE A 98 -16.22 4.62 6.00
C PHE A 98 -17.70 5.02 6.12
N ASN A 99 -18.26 4.99 7.33
CA ASN A 99 -19.63 5.45 7.55
C ASN A 99 -19.76 6.95 7.28
N TYR A 100 -18.84 7.76 7.80
CA TYR A 100 -18.84 9.22 7.58
C TYR A 100 -18.69 9.57 6.09
N PHE A 101 -17.87 8.85 5.34
CA PHE A 101 -17.76 9.06 3.89
C PHE A 101 -19.12 8.88 3.18
N GLN A 102 -19.93 7.92 3.63
CA GLN A 102 -21.25 7.66 3.04
C GLN A 102 -22.31 8.69 3.47
N THR A 103 -22.26 9.17 4.71
CA THR A 103 -23.31 10.02 5.28
C THR A 103 -23.03 11.51 5.15
N SER A 104 -21.76 11.92 5.03
CA SER A 104 -21.38 13.34 5.03
C SER A 104 -21.99 14.06 3.83
N LYS A 105 -22.39 15.32 4.05
CA LYS A 105 -22.91 16.19 2.98
C LYS A 105 -21.79 16.97 2.26
N PHE A 106 -20.63 17.11 2.91
CA PHE A 106 -19.56 18.00 2.46
C PHE A 106 -18.46 17.24 1.71
N ASP A 107 -18.18 17.66 0.47
CA ASP A 107 -17.11 17.06 -0.36
C ASP A 107 -15.72 17.25 0.25
N SER A 108 -15.49 18.36 0.96
CA SER A 108 -14.26 18.67 1.70
C SER A 108 -13.96 17.63 2.78
N ILE A 109 -14.97 17.30 3.59
CA ILE A 109 -14.90 16.28 4.64
C ILE A 109 -14.68 14.90 4.04
N LYS A 110 -15.46 14.53 3.00
CA LYS A 110 -15.25 13.26 2.28
C LYS A 110 -13.83 13.12 1.74
N LEU A 111 -13.27 14.21 1.21
CA LEU A 111 -11.91 14.22 0.70
C LEU A 111 -10.90 13.96 1.81
N GLN A 112 -11.06 14.60 2.98
CA GLN A 112 -10.17 14.39 4.11
C GLN A 112 -10.30 12.97 4.70
N ILE A 113 -11.51 12.45 4.78
CA ILE A 113 -11.76 11.06 5.19
C ILE A 113 -11.05 10.07 4.26
N LEU A 114 -11.13 10.27 2.95
CA LEU A 114 -10.45 9.40 1.99
C LEU A 114 -8.93 9.48 2.10
N LYS A 115 -8.36 10.62 2.50
CA LYS A 115 -6.92 10.73 2.81
C LYS A 115 -6.53 9.91 4.04
N ILE A 116 -7.34 9.96 5.10
CA ILE A 116 -7.12 9.15 6.31
C ILE A 116 -7.20 7.66 5.97
N ILE A 117 -8.23 7.24 5.21
CA ILE A 117 -8.37 5.86 4.74
C ILE A 117 -7.16 5.46 3.89
N GLN A 118 -6.71 6.33 2.99
CA GLN A 118 -5.55 6.07 2.16
C GLN A 118 -4.31 5.83 3.02
N ASN A 119 -4.03 6.73 3.96
CA ASN A 119 -2.87 6.69 4.85
C ASN A 119 -2.83 5.41 5.69
N CYS A 120 -3.96 5.08 6.32
CA CYS A 120 -4.04 3.90 7.18
C CYS A 120 -3.82 2.59 6.41
N ASN A 121 -4.18 2.53 5.12
CA ASN A 121 -4.03 1.34 4.28
C ASN A 121 -2.68 1.25 3.58
N GLN A 122 -1.98 2.36 3.40
CA GLN A 122 -0.76 2.40 2.61
C GLN A 122 0.32 1.53 3.27
N ASN A 123 0.76 0.49 2.55
CA ASN A 123 1.76 -0.47 3.01
C ASN A 123 1.39 -1.16 4.35
N ASN A 124 0.09 -1.32 4.61
CA ASN A 124 -0.41 -1.91 5.85
C ASN A 124 -1.32 -3.12 5.58
N ALA A 125 -0.75 -4.32 5.59
CA ALA A 125 -1.47 -5.55 5.28
C ALA A 125 -2.64 -5.84 6.25
N PHE A 126 -2.50 -5.48 7.53
CA PHE A 126 -3.55 -5.67 8.54
C PHE A 126 -4.79 -4.83 8.20
N VAL A 127 -4.60 -3.53 7.96
CA VAL A 127 -5.69 -2.61 7.63
C VAL A 127 -6.30 -2.93 6.27
N GLN A 128 -5.47 -3.31 5.29
CA GLN A 128 -5.94 -3.78 3.99
C GLN A 128 -6.86 -5.00 4.12
N GLU A 129 -6.42 -6.03 4.86
CA GLU A 129 -7.23 -7.22 5.07
C GLU A 129 -8.56 -6.89 5.78
N PHE A 130 -8.52 -6.02 6.79
CA PHE A 130 -9.74 -5.52 7.43
C PHE A 130 -10.69 -4.86 6.44
N CYS A 131 -10.19 -3.99 5.55
CA CYS A 131 -11.00 -3.34 4.51
C CYS A 131 -11.62 -4.35 3.55
N GLY A 132 -10.85 -5.38 3.19
CA GLY A 132 -11.32 -6.50 2.38
C GLY A 132 -12.44 -7.26 3.07
N GLN A 133 -12.26 -7.66 4.32
CA GLN A 133 -13.24 -8.47 5.08
C GLN A 133 -14.57 -7.74 5.28
N ASN A 134 -14.54 -6.42 5.49
CA ASN A 134 -15.73 -5.59 5.69
C ASN A 134 -16.37 -5.07 4.38
N ASN A 135 -15.92 -5.56 3.21
CA ASN A 135 -16.44 -5.18 1.89
C ASN A 135 -16.32 -3.69 1.55
N TYR A 136 -15.38 -2.96 2.16
CA TYR A 136 -15.18 -1.54 1.87
C TYR A 136 -14.64 -1.27 0.45
N LEU A 137 -14.13 -2.30 -0.25
CA LEU A 137 -13.81 -2.21 -1.68
C LEU A 137 -15.02 -1.88 -2.57
N GLN A 138 -16.26 -2.02 -2.07
CA GLN A 138 -17.48 -1.55 -2.75
C GLN A 138 -17.53 -0.04 -2.98
N LEU A 139 -16.66 0.72 -2.34
CA LEU A 139 -16.40 2.12 -2.69
C LEU A 139 -16.04 2.32 -4.17
N LEU A 140 -15.48 1.32 -4.84
CA LEU A 140 -15.25 1.31 -6.28
C LEU A 140 -16.50 1.69 -7.09
N LEU A 141 -17.68 1.22 -6.67
CA LEU A 141 -18.95 1.48 -7.35
C LEU A 141 -19.44 2.93 -7.20
N GLN A 142 -18.84 3.70 -6.28
CA GLN A 142 -19.18 5.10 -6.07
C GLN A 142 -18.48 6.04 -7.05
N ILE A 143 -17.45 5.58 -7.77
CA ILE A 143 -16.67 6.42 -8.70
C ILE A 143 -17.56 7.07 -9.76
N GLU A 144 -18.57 6.35 -10.28
CA GLU A 144 -19.49 6.87 -11.29
C GLU A 144 -20.42 7.96 -10.73
N LYS A 145 -20.75 7.89 -9.44
CA LYS A 145 -21.67 8.83 -8.78
C LYS A 145 -21.01 10.15 -8.42
N ILE A 146 -19.69 10.15 -8.23
CA ILE A 146 -18.95 11.34 -7.82
C ILE A 146 -18.72 12.28 -9.02
N GLN A 147 -19.28 13.48 -8.94
CA GLN A 147 -19.08 14.53 -9.93
C GLN A 147 -17.78 15.31 -9.69
N ASN A 148 -17.42 15.55 -8.43
CA ASN A 148 -16.22 16.30 -8.07
C ASN A 148 -14.94 15.53 -8.44
N LEU A 149 -14.18 16.07 -9.40
CA LEU A 149 -12.97 15.42 -9.91
C LEU A 149 -11.87 15.24 -8.85
N LYS A 150 -11.74 16.16 -7.88
CA LYS A 150 -10.75 16.02 -6.79
C LYS A 150 -11.13 14.87 -5.87
N LEU A 151 -12.42 14.79 -5.52
CA LEU A 151 -12.93 13.71 -4.68
C LEU A 151 -12.80 12.35 -5.37
N LYS A 152 -13.07 12.30 -6.68
CA LYS A 152 -12.88 11.10 -7.50
C LYS A 152 -11.43 10.62 -7.54
N GLU A 153 -10.48 11.53 -7.77
CA GLU A 153 -9.05 11.22 -7.73
C GLU A 153 -8.61 10.66 -6.37
N GLN A 154 -9.09 11.28 -5.29
CA GLN A 154 -8.78 10.84 -3.94
C GLN A 154 -9.40 9.47 -3.63
N LEU A 155 -10.61 9.18 -4.13
CA LEU A 155 -11.25 7.88 -4.00
C LEU A 155 -10.43 6.79 -4.69
N VAL A 156 -9.96 7.04 -5.92
CA VAL A 156 -9.09 6.11 -6.64
C VAL A 156 -7.77 5.90 -5.89
N SER A 157 -7.22 6.94 -5.28
CA SER A 157 -5.99 6.84 -4.46
C SER A 157 -6.19 5.97 -3.22
N ALA A 158 -7.31 6.15 -2.51
CA ALA A 158 -7.67 5.31 -1.37
C ALA A 158 -7.94 3.84 -1.77
N LEU A 159 -8.64 3.62 -2.90
CA LEU A 159 -8.85 2.27 -3.44
C LEU A 159 -7.52 1.60 -3.81
N SER A 160 -6.61 2.36 -4.42
CA SER A 160 -5.27 1.89 -4.76
C SER A 160 -4.51 1.45 -3.51
N SER A 161 -4.53 2.22 -2.41
CA SER A 161 -3.84 1.83 -1.18
C SER A 161 -4.46 0.61 -0.49
N MET A 162 -5.77 0.37 -0.63
CA MET A 162 -6.44 -0.83 -0.12
C MET A 162 -6.10 -2.11 -0.89
N ILE A 163 -5.75 -1.99 -2.18
CA ILE A 163 -5.56 -3.15 -3.09
C ILE A 163 -4.08 -3.47 -3.33
N ARG A 164 -3.22 -2.45 -3.42
CA ARG A 164 -1.80 -2.63 -3.73
C ARG A 164 -1.03 -3.30 -2.59
N GLY A 165 0.12 -3.88 -2.91
CA GLY A 165 0.96 -4.59 -1.93
C GLY A 165 0.58 -6.06 -1.77
N GLU A 166 0.83 -6.64 -0.61
CA GLU A 166 0.84 -8.11 -0.48
C GLU A 166 -0.53 -8.74 -0.19
N CYS A 167 -1.58 -7.94 -0.04
CA CYS A 167 -2.93 -8.45 0.24
C CYS A 167 -3.62 -9.02 -1.02
N LEU A 168 -3.28 -10.26 -1.39
CA LEU A 168 -3.82 -10.95 -2.56
C LEU A 168 -5.36 -11.12 -2.51
N LYS A 169 -5.94 -11.26 -1.31
CA LYS A 169 -7.40 -11.38 -1.14
C LYS A 169 -8.13 -10.14 -1.68
N ASN A 170 -7.61 -8.95 -1.43
CA ASN A 170 -8.22 -7.71 -1.92
C ASN A 170 -8.10 -7.57 -3.43
N LYS A 171 -6.96 -7.96 -4.00
CA LYS A 171 -6.78 -8.03 -5.45
C LYS A 171 -7.82 -8.95 -6.10
N ARG A 172 -8.01 -10.16 -5.56
CA ARG A 172 -9.04 -11.10 -6.05
C ARG A 172 -10.44 -10.51 -5.97
N LYS A 173 -10.83 -9.93 -4.82
CA LYS A 173 -12.13 -9.26 -4.66
C LYS A 173 -12.31 -8.13 -5.68
N PHE A 174 -11.28 -7.32 -5.89
CA PHE A 174 -11.31 -6.25 -6.89
C PHE A 174 -11.54 -6.78 -8.31
N ILE A 175 -10.91 -7.90 -8.67
CA ILE A 175 -11.11 -8.57 -9.96
C ILE A 175 -12.54 -9.11 -10.09
N ASP A 176 -13.05 -9.79 -9.05
CA ASP A 176 -14.42 -10.33 -9.04
C ASP A 176 -15.50 -9.25 -9.17
N MET A 177 -15.17 -8.01 -8.79
CA MET A 177 -16.04 -6.83 -8.92
C MET A 177 -15.90 -6.13 -10.27
N ASN A 178 -15.26 -6.73 -11.27
CA ASN A 178 -14.95 -6.13 -12.57
C ASN A 178 -14.16 -4.81 -12.46
N GLY A 179 -13.32 -4.68 -11.44
CA GLY A 179 -12.69 -3.40 -11.12
C GLY A 179 -11.70 -2.90 -12.17
N LEU A 180 -11.07 -3.81 -12.92
CA LEU A 180 -10.24 -3.43 -14.07
C LEU A 180 -11.05 -2.66 -15.12
N ASN A 181 -12.24 -3.16 -15.48
CA ASN A 181 -13.12 -2.52 -16.45
C ASN A 181 -13.65 -1.17 -15.94
N ILE A 182 -14.06 -1.11 -14.67
CA ILE A 182 -14.55 0.14 -14.05
C ILE A 182 -13.46 1.22 -14.09
N LEU A 183 -12.23 0.90 -13.69
CA LEU A 183 -11.14 1.88 -13.70
C LEU A 183 -10.68 2.26 -15.12
N LEU A 184 -10.72 1.34 -16.08
CA LEU A 184 -10.43 1.65 -17.49
C LEU A 184 -11.34 2.74 -18.05
N ASN A 185 -12.64 2.70 -17.71
CA ASN A 185 -13.61 3.72 -18.12
C ASN A 185 -13.31 5.12 -17.54
N HIS A 186 -12.36 5.23 -16.61
CA HIS A 186 -11.95 6.48 -15.99
C HIS A 186 -10.49 6.88 -16.29
N LEU A 187 -9.81 6.17 -17.20
CA LEU A 187 -8.45 6.52 -17.64
C LEU A 187 -8.36 7.87 -18.35
N ASP A 188 -9.43 8.35 -18.97
CA ASP A 188 -9.46 9.64 -19.68
C ASP A 188 -9.35 10.86 -18.75
N SER A 189 -9.42 10.65 -17.43
CA SER A 189 -9.18 11.72 -16.45
C SER A 189 -7.70 11.87 -16.15
N ASN A 190 -7.09 12.98 -16.59
CA ASN A 190 -5.69 13.34 -16.30
C ASN A 190 -5.33 13.30 -14.80
N ARG A 191 -6.31 13.34 -13.90
CA ARG A 191 -6.11 13.26 -12.45
C ARG A 191 -5.99 11.82 -11.94
N CYS A 192 -6.78 10.91 -12.50
CA CYS A 192 -6.87 9.53 -12.02
C CYS A 192 -5.85 8.60 -12.71
N ILE A 193 -5.36 8.99 -13.89
CA ILE A 193 -4.57 8.13 -14.76
C ILE A 193 -3.32 7.53 -14.11
N GLU A 194 -2.49 8.32 -13.44
CA GLU A 194 -1.28 7.85 -12.75
C GLU A 194 -1.61 6.81 -11.67
N LYS A 195 -2.74 6.98 -11.00
CA LYS A 195 -3.14 6.17 -9.83
C LYS A 195 -3.68 4.83 -10.32
N ILE A 196 -4.42 4.85 -11.44
CA ILE A 196 -4.90 3.65 -12.14
C ILE A 196 -3.72 2.89 -12.75
N ALA A 197 -2.81 3.57 -13.46
CA ALA A 197 -1.63 2.94 -14.06
C ALA A 197 -0.74 2.26 -13.01
N ASN A 198 -0.49 2.93 -11.88
CA ASN A 198 0.24 2.34 -10.77
C ASN A 198 -0.45 1.11 -10.16
N LEU A 199 -1.79 1.15 -10.02
CA LEU A 199 -2.55 -0.01 -9.55
C LEU A 199 -2.45 -1.17 -10.54
N PHE A 200 -2.59 -0.91 -11.84
CA PHE A 200 -2.54 -1.95 -12.87
C PHE A 200 -1.16 -2.59 -12.96
N ARG A 201 -0.10 -1.79 -12.81
CA ARG A 201 1.26 -2.30 -12.72
C ARG A 201 1.44 -3.25 -11.52
N ASP A 202 0.98 -2.85 -10.35
CA ASP A 202 1.03 -3.69 -9.14
C ASP A 202 0.25 -5.00 -9.36
N LEU A 203 -0.96 -4.90 -9.89
CA LEU A 203 -1.80 -6.03 -10.23
C LEU A 203 -1.13 -7.00 -11.21
N LEU A 204 -0.53 -6.50 -12.29
CA LEU A 204 0.22 -7.31 -13.27
C LEU A 204 1.45 -7.98 -12.66
N TYR A 205 2.14 -7.30 -11.74
CA TYR A 205 3.29 -7.87 -11.02
C TYR A 205 2.89 -9.11 -10.20
N TYR A 206 1.73 -9.06 -9.54
CA TYR A 206 1.23 -10.18 -8.72
C TYR A 206 0.38 -11.20 -9.51
N ASP A 207 0.08 -10.98 -10.80
CA ASP A 207 -0.90 -11.76 -11.57
C ASP A 207 -0.62 -13.28 -11.56
N ASP A 208 0.65 -13.65 -11.72
CA ASP A 208 1.06 -15.05 -11.68
C ASP A 208 0.94 -15.67 -10.29
N GLN A 209 0.86 -14.86 -9.23
CA GLN A 209 0.83 -15.29 -7.83
C GLN A 209 -0.57 -15.18 -7.19
N LEU A 210 -1.56 -14.61 -7.88
CA LEU A 210 -2.92 -14.42 -7.35
C LEU A 210 -3.64 -15.71 -6.94
N HIS A 211 -3.19 -16.86 -7.44
CA HIS A 211 -3.74 -18.16 -7.05
C HIS A 211 -3.32 -18.61 -5.64
N LYS A 212 -2.33 -17.95 -5.03
CA LYS A 212 -1.82 -18.29 -3.70
C LYS A 212 -2.67 -17.70 -2.58
N THR A 213 -2.80 -18.41 -1.46
CA THR A 213 -3.54 -17.96 -0.26
C THR A 213 -2.75 -16.95 0.57
N TYR A 214 -1.43 -17.10 0.64
CA TYR A 214 -0.50 -16.20 1.31
C TYR A 214 0.61 -15.76 0.37
N HIS A 215 1.02 -14.49 0.46
CA HIS A 215 2.23 -13.97 -0.17
C HIS A 215 3.46 -14.11 0.75
N ASP A 216 3.26 -14.48 2.02
CA ASP A 216 4.26 -14.40 3.07
C ASP A 216 5.37 -15.47 2.93
N LEU A 217 6.43 -15.08 2.23
CA LEU A 217 7.70 -15.80 2.17
C LEU A 217 8.51 -15.66 3.47
N SER A 218 8.09 -14.90 4.50
CA SER A 218 8.84 -14.84 5.77
C SER A 218 8.79 -16.14 6.56
N LYS A 219 7.79 -17.01 6.29
CA LYS A 219 7.80 -18.43 6.71
C LYS A 219 8.71 -19.32 5.84
N PHE A 220 9.15 -18.82 4.69
CA PHE A 220 10.16 -19.40 3.80
C PHE A 220 11.55 -18.74 3.95
N SER A 221 11.66 -17.69 4.78
CA SER A 221 12.91 -17.01 5.08
C SER A 221 13.65 -17.70 6.22
N ASN A 222 14.52 -18.64 5.86
CA ASN A 222 15.83 -18.59 6.50
C ASN A 222 16.48 -17.27 6.06
N THR A 223 16.94 -16.48 7.05
CA THR A 223 17.58 -15.14 6.96
C THR A 223 16.67 -13.99 6.50
N ALA A 224 16.43 -12.90 7.25
CA ALA A 224 17.09 -12.35 8.43
C ALA A 224 16.09 -11.53 9.27
N GLY A 225 16.12 -11.68 10.60
CA GLY A 225 15.36 -10.77 11.48
C GLY A 225 15.00 -11.26 12.86
N GLN A 226 15.21 -12.54 13.22
CA GLN A 226 15.21 -12.97 14.62
C GLN A 226 16.24 -14.07 14.82
N SER A 227 17.18 -13.82 15.73
CA SER A 227 18.15 -14.80 16.22
C SER A 227 17.41 -15.96 16.88
N ILE A 228 17.10 -17.00 16.10
CA ILE A 228 16.81 -18.31 16.67
C ILE A 228 18.11 -18.77 17.31
N LYS A 229 18.11 -18.76 18.63
CA LYS A 229 19.20 -19.27 19.46
C LYS A 229 19.60 -20.65 18.95
N GLN A 230 20.90 -20.80 18.72
CA GLN A 230 21.53 -22.10 18.51
C GLN A 230 21.17 -23.03 19.67
N GLN A 231 20.27 -23.97 19.42
CA GLN A 231 20.20 -25.19 20.22
C GLN A 231 20.17 -26.39 19.26
N ASP A 232 21.20 -27.21 19.43
CA ASP A 232 21.30 -28.62 19.08
C ASP A 232 21.38 -29.01 17.61
N LYS A 233 22.61 -28.93 17.10
CA LYS A 233 23.13 -29.81 16.04
C LYS A 233 23.06 -31.26 16.53
N LYS A 234 22.02 -31.99 16.12
CA LYS A 234 22.03 -33.43 15.84
C LYS A 234 20.64 -33.84 15.37
N ASN A 235 20.51 -34.12 14.07
CA ASN A 235 19.75 -35.25 13.51
C ASN A 235 19.01 -34.96 12.19
N TYR A 236 19.34 -35.79 11.20
CA TYR A 236 18.58 -36.27 10.03
C TYR A 236 18.14 -35.28 8.94
N ASN A 237 18.80 -35.41 7.78
CA ASN A 237 18.19 -35.76 6.48
C ASN A 237 16.65 -35.68 6.43
N LEU A 238 16.09 -34.51 6.09
CA LEU A 238 14.71 -34.34 5.62
C LEU A 238 14.50 -32.87 5.18
N THR A 239 14.91 -32.52 3.96
CA THR A 239 14.65 -31.16 3.44
C THR A 239 14.25 -31.13 1.97
N THR A 240 13.44 -32.08 1.52
CA THR A 240 12.77 -32.00 0.20
C THR A 240 11.26 -31.79 0.26
N ASP A 241 10.56 -31.87 1.39
CA ASP A 241 9.08 -31.89 1.34
C ASP A 241 8.34 -30.80 2.14
N ILE A 242 8.97 -30.05 3.05
CA ILE A 242 8.22 -29.07 3.84
C ILE A 242 7.76 -27.88 2.98
N ASN A 243 8.61 -27.43 2.04
CA ASN A 243 8.27 -26.30 1.16
C ASN A 243 7.24 -26.67 0.09
N ASP A 244 7.29 -27.90 -0.44
CA ASP A 244 6.34 -28.38 -1.46
C ASP A 244 4.97 -28.73 -0.87
N GLU A 245 4.91 -29.25 0.37
CA GLU A 245 3.65 -29.40 1.11
C GLU A 245 3.05 -28.06 1.55
N LEU A 246 3.88 -27.08 1.92
CA LEU A 246 3.43 -25.70 2.19
C LEU A 246 2.95 -25.00 0.91
N LEU A 247 3.57 -25.26 -0.26
CA LEU A 247 3.07 -24.80 -1.56
C LEU A 247 1.72 -25.44 -1.92
N LYS A 248 1.55 -26.75 -1.68
CA LYS A 248 0.27 -27.46 -1.87
C LYS A 248 -0.83 -26.97 -0.93
N SER A 249 -0.50 -26.57 0.30
CA SER A 249 -1.45 -25.96 1.24
C SER A 249 -1.69 -24.46 1.00
N ASN A 250 -0.83 -23.80 0.20
CA ASN A 250 -0.99 -22.42 -0.23
C ASN A 250 -1.87 -22.24 -1.48
N GLU A 251 -2.31 -23.33 -2.11
CA GLU A 251 -3.19 -23.28 -3.28
C GLU A 251 -4.55 -23.89 -2.95
N LEU A 252 -5.56 -23.04 -2.80
CA LEU A 252 -6.94 -23.51 -2.82
C LEU A 252 -7.35 -23.76 -4.29
N PRO A 253 -8.03 -24.88 -4.61
CA PRO A 253 -8.50 -25.16 -5.97
C PRO A 253 -9.31 -24.01 -6.57
N GLU A 254 -10.10 -23.33 -5.74
CA GLU A 254 -10.91 -22.16 -6.09
C GLU A 254 -10.09 -20.97 -6.61
N ASN A 255 -8.83 -20.84 -6.16
CA ASN A 255 -7.97 -19.72 -6.53
C ASN A 255 -7.24 -19.93 -7.86
N LYS A 256 -7.22 -21.15 -8.42
CA LYS A 256 -6.55 -21.45 -9.68
C LYS A 256 -7.04 -20.58 -10.84
N LYS A 257 -8.31 -20.17 -10.80
CA LYS A 257 -8.92 -19.26 -11.80
C LYS A 257 -8.22 -17.90 -11.89
N TYR A 258 -7.58 -17.43 -10.82
CA TYR A 258 -6.92 -16.12 -10.80
C TYR A 258 -5.50 -16.13 -11.37
N LYS A 259 -4.92 -17.29 -11.69
CA LYS A 259 -3.58 -17.37 -12.25
C LYS A 259 -3.56 -16.77 -13.67
N GLY A 260 -2.83 -15.68 -13.86
CA GLY A 260 -2.73 -15.02 -15.16
C GLY A 260 -4.03 -14.35 -15.62
N ILE A 261 -4.97 -14.11 -14.70
CA ILE A 261 -6.31 -13.60 -15.05
C ILE A 261 -6.26 -12.13 -15.47
N ILE A 262 -5.35 -11.35 -14.89
CA ILE A 262 -5.26 -9.92 -15.16
C ILE A 262 -4.71 -9.68 -16.56
N LYS A 263 -3.69 -10.43 -16.98
CA LYS A 263 -3.19 -10.40 -18.37
C LYS A 263 -4.34 -10.66 -19.37
N LYS A 264 -5.13 -11.71 -19.13
CA LYS A 264 -6.29 -12.05 -19.99
C LYS A 264 -7.32 -10.93 -20.04
N ILE A 265 -7.75 -10.41 -18.89
CA ILE A 265 -8.75 -9.34 -18.82
C ILE A 265 -8.25 -8.07 -19.52
N LEU A 266 -7.01 -7.65 -19.30
CA LEU A 266 -6.48 -6.43 -19.93
C LEU A 266 -6.31 -6.56 -21.44
N ILE A 267 -6.01 -7.76 -21.94
CA ILE A 267 -6.00 -8.08 -23.37
C ILE A 267 -7.41 -7.98 -23.95
N ASP A 268 -8.40 -8.61 -23.31
CA ASP A 268 -9.79 -8.59 -23.76
C ASP A 268 -10.36 -7.16 -23.80
N LEU A 269 -9.94 -6.32 -22.85
CA LEU A 269 -10.28 -4.90 -22.77
C LEU A 269 -9.44 -3.99 -23.68
N LYS A 270 -8.56 -4.58 -24.51
CA LYS A 270 -7.69 -3.86 -25.46
C LYS A 270 -6.85 -2.76 -24.80
N PHE A 271 -6.28 -3.04 -23.64
CA PHE A 271 -5.47 -2.09 -22.87
C PHE A 271 -4.35 -1.41 -23.69
N LEU A 272 -3.71 -2.14 -24.61
CA LEU A 272 -2.64 -1.59 -25.47
C LEU A 272 -3.11 -0.39 -26.31
N ASN A 273 -4.39 -0.34 -26.70
CA ASN A 273 -4.94 0.81 -27.42
C ASN A 273 -5.04 2.05 -26.52
N TYR A 274 -5.36 1.86 -25.23
CA TYR A 274 -5.33 2.94 -24.24
C TYR A 274 -3.91 3.39 -23.95
N ALA A 275 -2.98 2.43 -23.75
CA ALA A 275 -1.57 2.72 -23.53
C ALA A 275 -0.97 3.56 -24.66
N ASN A 276 -1.34 3.25 -25.92
CA ASN A 276 -0.90 4.02 -27.09
C ASN A 276 -1.27 5.51 -26.97
N LYS A 277 -2.49 5.85 -26.56
CA LYS A 277 -2.88 7.27 -26.41
C LYS A 277 -1.95 8.02 -25.45
N PHE A 278 -1.51 7.38 -24.37
CA PHE A 278 -0.76 8.04 -23.31
C PHE A 278 0.76 7.99 -23.49
N ILE A 279 1.28 6.96 -24.16
CA ILE A 279 2.71 6.87 -24.49
C ILE A 279 3.12 8.01 -25.45
N PHE A 280 2.24 8.38 -26.38
CA PHE A 280 2.52 9.43 -27.38
C PHE A 280 2.00 10.81 -27.01
N ASP A 281 1.34 10.96 -25.86
CA ASP A 281 0.83 12.26 -25.43
C ASP A 281 1.97 13.13 -24.88
N THR A 282 2.43 14.07 -25.71
CA THR A 282 3.48 15.04 -25.37
C THR A 282 3.00 16.12 -24.40
N SER A 283 1.69 16.20 -24.11
CA SER A 283 1.13 17.11 -23.12
C SER A 283 1.29 16.60 -21.68
N ILE A 284 1.52 15.29 -21.51
CA ILE A 284 1.76 14.67 -20.21
C ILE A 284 3.24 14.85 -19.87
N LYS A 285 3.52 15.83 -18.99
CA LYS A 285 4.87 16.22 -18.58
C LYS A 285 5.67 15.15 -17.82
N THR A 286 5.07 14.03 -17.42
CA THR A 286 5.70 13.07 -16.52
C THR A 286 6.18 11.84 -17.28
N SER A 287 7.50 11.72 -17.49
CA SER A 287 8.12 10.51 -18.04
C SER A 287 7.74 9.25 -17.24
N ASP A 288 7.51 9.41 -15.93
CA ASP A 288 7.01 8.38 -15.02
C ASP A 288 5.72 7.71 -15.49
N LEU A 289 4.78 8.46 -16.07
CA LEU A 289 3.50 7.91 -16.53
C LEU A 289 3.72 7.02 -17.76
N ARG A 290 4.52 7.49 -18.73
CA ARG A 290 4.87 6.70 -19.91
C ARG A 290 5.59 5.42 -19.52
N ILE A 291 6.53 5.50 -18.58
CA ILE A 291 7.23 4.35 -18.00
C ILE A 291 6.24 3.35 -17.41
N GLN A 292 5.23 3.78 -16.65
CA GLN A 292 4.23 2.87 -16.07
C GLN A 292 3.42 2.12 -17.14
N PHE A 293 2.97 2.81 -18.19
CA PHE A 293 2.25 2.16 -19.30
C PHE A 293 3.14 1.23 -20.11
N LEU A 294 4.40 1.60 -20.35
CA LEU A 294 5.39 0.74 -21.02
C LEU A 294 5.70 -0.50 -20.19
N GLN A 295 5.85 -0.38 -18.86
CA GLN A 295 6.03 -1.53 -17.97
C GLN A 295 4.86 -2.51 -18.06
N CYS A 296 3.62 -2.00 -18.07
CA CYS A 296 2.43 -2.84 -18.27
C CYS A 296 2.46 -3.50 -19.65
N SER A 297 2.81 -2.75 -20.70
CA SER A 297 2.85 -3.23 -22.08
C SER A 297 3.89 -4.34 -22.29
N VAL A 298 5.09 -4.22 -21.69
CA VAL A 298 6.12 -5.28 -21.71
C VAL A 298 5.56 -6.60 -21.16
N ILE A 299 4.82 -6.55 -20.04
CA ILE A 299 4.27 -7.75 -19.41
C ILE A 299 3.19 -8.38 -20.30
N LEU A 300 2.33 -7.56 -20.91
CA LEU A 300 1.25 -8.04 -21.78
C LEU A 300 1.78 -8.62 -23.10
N LEU A 301 2.79 -7.99 -23.72
CA LEU A 301 3.36 -8.46 -24.99
C LEU A 301 4.12 -9.79 -24.86
N LYS A 302 4.67 -10.08 -23.68
CA LYS A 302 5.21 -11.43 -23.38
C LYS A 302 4.14 -12.52 -23.36
N PHE A 303 2.87 -12.14 -23.17
CA PHE A 303 1.75 -13.08 -23.11
C PHE A 303 0.99 -13.17 -24.44
N GLN A 304 0.76 -12.05 -25.12
CA GLN A 304 0.17 -11.99 -26.45
C GLN A 304 0.99 -11.07 -27.33
N ASP A 305 1.43 -11.61 -28.47
CA ASP A 305 2.18 -10.82 -29.44
C ASP A 305 1.28 -9.85 -30.20
N ASP A 306 1.72 -8.60 -30.33
CA ASP A 306 1.02 -7.54 -31.06
C ASP A 306 2.03 -6.75 -31.91
N GLU A 307 2.17 -7.19 -33.16
CA GLU A 307 3.08 -6.60 -34.14
C GLU A 307 2.70 -5.17 -34.53
N GLU A 308 1.43 -4.79 -34.39
CA GLU A 308 0.97 -3.44 -34.70
C GLU A 308 1.43 -2.46 -33.60
N PHE A 309 1.27 -2.85 -32.35
CA PHE A 309 1.79 -2.10 -31.20
C PHE A 309 3.32 -2.01 -31.22
N LYS A 310 4.04 -3.10 -31.55
CA LYS A 310 5.51 -3.06 -31.69
C LYS A 310 5.98 -2.07 -32.75
N LYS A 311 5.32 -2.00 -33.92
CA LYS A 311 5.64 -1.01 -34.96
C LYS A 311 5.48 0.42 -34.45
N ILE A 312 4.42 0.67 -33.70
CA ILE A 312 4.14 1.96 -33.08
C ILE A 312 5.26 2.32 -32.08
N ILE A 313 5.61 1.39 -31.18
CA ILE A 313 6.72 1.59 -30.22
C ILE A 313 8.07 1.80 -30.93
N LYS A 314 8.30 1.17 -32.09
CA LYS A 314 9.51 1.41 -32.87
C LYS A 314 9.62 2.87 -33.32
N ILE A 315 8.52 3.46 -33.80
CA ILE A 315 8.47 4.87 -34.18
C ILE A 315 8.76 5.76 -32.96
N HIS A 316 8.18 5.43 -31.80
CA HIS A 316 8.43 6.15 -30.54
C HIS A 316 9.91 6.10 -30.14
N PHE A 317 10.49 4.91 -30.17
CA PHE A 317 11.89 4.67 -29.83
C PHE A 317 12.84 5.44 -30.73
N GLU A 318 12.58 5.49 -32.04
CA GLU A 318 13.37 6.29 -32.99
C GLU A 318 13.28 7.79 -32.73
N ASN A 319 12.14 8.29 -32.22
CA ASN A 319 11.97 9.68 -31.83
C ASN A 319 12.70 9.99 -30.51
N LEU A 320 12.55 9.15 -29.48
CA LEU A 320 13.26 9.30 -28.20
C LEU A 320 14.78 9.33 -28.36
N ILE A 321 15.35 8.55 -29.28
CA ILE A 321 16.80 8.56 -29.54
C ILE A 321 17.27 9.87 -30.18
N LYS A 322 16.38 10.67 -30.78
CA LYS A 322 16.73 11.95 -31.39
C LYS A 322 16.61 13.13 -30.42
N GLU A 323 15.92 12.96 -29.28
CA GLU A 323 15.78 14.01 -28.26
C GLU A 323 17.08 14.25 -27.50
N GLN A 324 17.30 15.49 -27.05
CA GLN A 324 18.50 15.88 -26.28
C GLN A 324 18.45 15.37 -24.84
N ASP A 325 17.26 15.37 -24.21
CA ASP A 325 17.03 14.90 -22.84
C ASP A 325 16.35 13.53 -22.85
N LYS A 326 17.18 12.48 -22.99
CA LYS A 326 16.69 11.10 -23.12
C LYS A 326 16.42 10.47 -21.76
N ASP A 327 15.23 9.91 -21.58
CA ASP A 327 14.93 9.05 -20.43
C ASP A 327 15.42 7.61 -20.69
N GLU A 328 16.50 7.20 -20.01
CA GLU A 328 17.07 5.85 -20.15
C GLU A 328 16.10 4.74 -19.74
N GLY A 329 15.19 5.00 -18.80
CA GLY A 329 14.17 4.05 -18.36
C GLY A 329 13.16 3.76 -19.47
N GLU A 330 12.72 4.81 -20.15
CA GLU A 330 11.80 4.72 -21.29
C GLU A 330 12.42 3.95 -22.47
N ILE A 331 13.68 4.27 -22.79
CA ILE A 331 14.46 3.60 -23.84
C ILE A 331 14.63 2.10 -23.55
N ASN A 332 14.96 1.74 -22.31
CA ASN A 332 15.16 0.34 -21.94
C ASN A 332 13.87 -0.48 -22.03
N LEU A 333 12.72 0.11 -21.68
CA LEU A 333 11.44 -0.57 -21.83
C LEU A 333 11.03 -0.73 -23.29
N CYS A 334 11.26 0.29 -24.13
CA CYS A 334 11.03 0.16 -25.57
C CYS A 334 11.88 -0.97 -26.18
N LYS A 335 13.14 -1.13 -25.77
CA LYS A 335 14.01 -2.25 -26.20
C LYS A 335 13.54 -3.62 -25.71
N GLN A 336 12.78 -3.69 -24.62
CA GLN A 336 12.20 -4.96 -24.16
C GLN A 336 10.93 -5.34 -24.93
N ILE A 337 10.29 -4.36 -25.57
CA ILE A 337 9.09 -4.55 -26.39
C ILE A 337 9.45 -4.97 -27.82
N LEU A 338 10.45 -4.30 -28.41
CA LEU A 338 10.99 -4.58 -29.74
C LEU A 338 11.88 -5.82 -29.74
#